data_AF-A0A256FSH7-F1
#
_entry.id   AF-A0A256FSH7-F1
#
_cell.length_a   1.000
_cell.length_b   1.000
_cell.length_c   1.000
_cell.angle_alpha   90.00
_cell.angle_beta   90.00
_cell.angle_gamma   90.00
#
_symmetry.space_group_name_H-M   'P 1'
#
loop_
_entity.id
_entity.type
_entity.pdbx_description
1 polymer ?
#
loop_
_entity_poly.entity_id
_entity_poly.type
_entity_poly.pdbx_seq_one_letter_code
_entity_poly.pdbx_strand_id
1 'polypeptide(L)'
;MLGRAFHIVRVAAIAAGVMVAGAAAAETPAGPEWGVKEISKLSDTDLVLTSSAGKAFMDKLAPVRDKACSAPSENRPDFDEYCSWAFNNDEADFDILLGIKDNKIVSIVASTTPENSDVWVCEKTQKGIPESDLQTCNIRSADEKIRTHWSESWEVFLNSIN
;
A
#
# COMPACT_ATOMS: atom_id res chain seq x y z
N MET A 1 -16.78 -41.17 49.97
CA MET A 1 -16.66 -41.61 48.57
C MET A 1 -17.84 -41.05 47.78
N LEU A 2 -17.53 -40.31 46.71
CA LEU A 2 -18.37 -39.82 45.61
C LEU A 2 -19.71 -39.13 45.94
N GLY A 3 -19.65 -37.80 46.06
CA GLY A 3 -20.79 -36.91 45.78
C GLY A 3 -21.08 -36.90 44.28
N ARG A 4 -22.34 -37.14 43.91
CA ARG A 4 -22.82 -37.15 42.52
C ARG A 4 -23.05 -35.71 42.03
N ALA A 5 -22.49 -35.43 40.86
CA ALA A 5 -22.53 -34.14 40.18
C ALA A 5 -23.92 -33.79 39.67
N PHE A 6 -24.44 -32.62 40.06
CA PHE A 6 -25.59 -31.99 39.42
C PHE A 6 -25.14 -31.33 38.11
N HIS A 7 -25.69 -31.80 36.99
CA HIS A 7 -25.49 -31.18 35.68
C HIS A 7 -26.41 -29.97 35.55
N ILE A 8 -25.85 -28.77 35.65
CA ILE A 8 -26.55 -27.53 35.27
C ILE A 8 -26.04 -27.14 33.88
N VAL A 9 -26.80 -27.52 32.86
CA VAL A 9 -26.61 -27.03 31.49
C VAL A 9 -27.13 -25.59 31.44
N ARG A 10 -26.23 -24.61 31.44
CA ARG A 10 -26.55 -23.22 31.10
C ARG A 10 -26.27 -23.01 29.62
N VAL A 11 -27.34 -23.01 28.83
CA VAL A 11 -27.34 -22.51 27.45
C VAL A 11 -27.17 -21.00 27.52
N ALA A 12 -25.98 -20.51 27.19
CA ALA A 12 -25.76 -19.09 26.91
C ALA A 12 -26.00 -18.87 25.42
N ALA A 13 -27.14 -18.28 25.08
CA ALA A 13 -27.44 -17.84 23.73
C ALA A 13 -26.47 -16.70 23.36
N ILE A 14 -25.54 -16.98 22.44
CA ILE A 14 -24.70 -15.96 21.82
C ILE A 14 -25.58 -15.28 20.78
N ALA A 15 -26.09 -14.09 21.11
CA ALA A 15 -26.66 -13.18 20.13
C ALA A 15 -25.50 -12.68 19.26
N ALA A 16 -25.24 -13.39 18.16
CA ALA A 16 -24.40 -12.91 17.08
C ALA A 16 -25.15 -11.76 16.40
N GLY A 17 -24.93 -10.54 16.89
CA GLY A 17 -25.30 -9.32 16.20
C GLY A 17 -24.50 -9.27 14.90
N VAL A 18 -25.14 -9.64 13.80
CA VAL A 18 -24.63 -9.41 12.45
C VAL A 18 -24.57 -7.90 12.28
N MET A 19 -23.39 -7.31 12.49
CA MET A 19 -23.12 -6.01 11.92
C MET A 19 -23.17 -6.21 10.42
N VAL A 20 -24.26 -5.75 9.81
CA VAL A 20 -24.33 -5.52 8.37
C VAL A 20 -23.30 -4.43 8.11
N ALA A 21 -22.06 -4.85 7.83
CA ALA A 21 -21.08 -4.01 7.19
C ALA A 21 -21.74 -3.60 5.87
N GLY A 22 -22.25 -2.38 5.83
CA GLY A 22 -22.73 -1.79 4.59
C GLY A 22 -21.60 -1.95 3.60
N ALA A 23 -21.88 -2.64 2.49
CA ALA A 23 -20.97 -2.68 1.37
C ALA A 23 -20.77 -1.22 0.95
N ALA A 24 -19.66 -0.63 1.40
CA ALA A 24 -19.17 0.61 0.83
C ALA A 24 -19.02 0.31 -0.65
N ALA A 25 -19.90 0.91 -1.48
CA ALA A 25 -19.76 0.84 -2.91
C ALA A 25 -18.30 1.21 -3.21
N ALA A 26 -17.59 0.32 -3.90
CA ALA A 26 -16.20 0.52 -4.20
C ALA A 26 -16.08 1.83 -4.98
N GLU A 27 -15.66 2.91 -4.30
CA GLU A 27 -15.41 4.19 -4.96
C GLU A 27 -14.44 3.94 -6.12
N THR A 28 -14.92 4.23 -7.33
CA THR A 28 -14.13 4.22 -8.56
C THR A 28 -13.03 5.27 -8.45
N PRO A 29 -11.80 5.02 -8.93
CA PRO A 29 -10.79 6.07 -9.00
C PRO A 29 -11.36 7.33 -9.65
N ALA A 30 -11.17 8.48 -9.00
CA ALA A 30 -11.80 9.75 -9.40
C ALA A 30 -10.80 10.73 -10.05
N GLY A 31 -9.58 10.26 -10.36
CA GLY A 31 -8.50 11.04 -10.97
C GLY A 31 -7.11 10.48 -10.64
N PRO A 32 -6.03 11.10 -11.15
CA PRO A 32 -4.65 10.64 -10.98
C PRO A 32 -4.20 10.63 -9.51
N GLU A 33 -4.70 11.56 -8.70
CA GLU A 33 -4.36 11.64 -7.27
C GLU A 33 -5.06 10.58 -6.39
N TRP A 34 -5.97 9.78 -6.95
CA TRP A 34 -6.80 8.85 -6.18
C TRP A 34 -5.94 7.88 -5.35
N GLY A 35 -4.89 7.30 -5.95
CA GLY A 35 -4.03 6.34 -5.26
C GLY A 35 -3.35 6.93 -4.02
N VAL A 36 -2.82 8.15 -4.15
CA VAL A 36 -2.17 8.89 -3.04
C VAL A 36 -3.19 9.26 -1.96
N LYS A 37 -4.41 9.66 -2.34
CA LYS A 37 -5.47 9.99 -1.37
C LYS A 37 -5.95 8.76 -0.59
N GLU A 38 -6.13 7.62 -1.25
CA GLU A 38 -6.58 6.41 -0.56
C GLU A 38 -5.49 5.84 0.35
N ILE A 39 -4.24 5.77 -0.10
CA ILE A 39 -3.16 5.25 0.74
C ILE A 39 -2.87 6.16 1.95
N SER A 40 -3.15 7.47 1.84
CA SER A 40 -3.06 8.42 2.97
C SER A 40 -4.01 8.06 4.13
N LYS A 41 -5.13 7.40 3.85
CA LYS A 41 -6.11 7.01 4.88
C LYS A 41 -5.66 5.78 5.68
N LEU A 42 -4.65 5.06 5.19
CA LEU A 42 -4.20 3.79 5.78
C LEU A 42 -3.23 4.02 6.94
N SER A 43 -3.39 3.24 8.00
CA SER A 43 -2.39 3.13 9.07
C SER A 43 -1.23 2.22 8.64
N ASP A 44 -0.12 2.25 9.39
CA ASP A 44 1.02 1.36 9.15
C ASP A 44 0.62 -0.13 9.13
N THR A 45 -0.35 -0.55 9.95
CA THR A 45 -0.86 -1.94 9.95
C THR A 45 -1.78 -2.25 8.78
N ASP A 46 -2.49 -1.25 8.26
CA ASP A 46 -3.37 -1.41 7.09
C ASP A 46 -2.58 -1.56 5.79
N LEU A 47 -1.33 -1.12 5.75
CA LEU A 47 -0.44 -1.28 4.58
C LEU A 47 0.00 -2.73 4.34
N VAL A 48 -0.25 -3.64 5.28
CA VAL A 48 -0.03 -5.08 5.06
C VAL A 48 -1.06 -5.58 4.06
N LEU A 49 -0.61 -6.26 3.01
CA LEU A 49 -1.47 -6.63 1.88
C LEU A 49 -2.52 -7.70 2.22
N THR A 50 -2.30 -8.45 3.29
CA THR A 50 -3.27 -9.40 3.84
C THR A 50 -4.24 -8.77 4.84
N SER A 51 -4.05 -7.49 5.20
CA SER A 51 -5.06 -6.76 5.97
C SER A 51 -6.29 -6.49 5.09
N SER A 52 -7.45 -6.26 5.71
CA SER A 52 -8.67 -5.98 4.94
C SER A 52 -8.55 -4.68 4.12
N ALA A 53 -7.93 -3.65 4.70
CA ALA A 53 -7.77 -2.36 4.07
C ALA A 53 -6.68 -2.37 2.97
N GLY A 54 -5.52 -2.97 3.25
CA GLY A 54 -4.44 -3.12 2.26
C GLY A 54 -4.86 -3.96 1.08
N LYS A 55 -5.60 -5.05 1.33
CA LYS A 55 -6.22 -5.86 0.26
C LYS A 55 -7.20 -5.03 -0.57
N ALA A 56 -8.11 -4.30 0.06
CA ALA A 56 -9.11 -3.50 -0.65
C ALA A 56 -8.46 -2.39 -1.50
N PHE A 57 -7.38 -1.78 -1.02
CA PHE A 57 -6.60 -0.81 -1.77
C PHE A 57 -5.94 -1.46 -3.00
N MET A 58 -5.24 -2.58 -2.82
CA MET A 58 -4.58 -3.28 -3.92
C MET A 58 -5.56 -3.88 -4.94
N ASP A 59 -6.71 -4.40 -4.50
CA ASP A 59 -7.73 -4.93 -5.40
C ASP A 59 -8.30 -3.84 -6.33
N LYS A 60 -8.25 -2.55 -5.92
CA LYS A 60 -8.66 -1.41 -6.75
C LYS A 60 -7.52 -0.86 -7.62
N LEU A 61 -6.32 -0.74 -7.05
CA LEU A 61 -5.15 -0.19 -7.76
C LEU A 61 -4.56 -1.17 -8.77
N ALA A 62 -4.52 -2.45 -8.41
CA ALA A 62 -3.96 -3.53 -9.22
C ALA A 62 -4.96 -4.69 -9.33
N PRO A 63 -6.15 -4.48 -9.94
CA PRO A 63 -7.20 -5.50 -10.03
C PRO A 63 -6.74 -6.76 -10.77
N VAL A 64 -5.75 -6.60 -11.66
CA VAL A 64 -5.00 -7.71 -12.28
C VAL A 64 -3.54 -7.56 -11.86
N ARG A 65 -3.18 -8.15 -10.70
CA ARG A 65 -1.87 -7.95 -10.07
C ARG A 65 -0.70 -8.23 -11.02
N ASP A 66 -0.73 -9.32 -11.77
CA ASP A 66 0.36 -9.70 -12.70
C ASP A 66 0.57 -8.71 -13.86
N LYS A 67 -0.39 -7.81 -14.13
CA LYS A 67 -0.27 -6.76 -15.15
C LYS A 67 0.20 -5.44 -14.57
N ALA A 68 -0.25 -5.10 -13.36
CA ALA A 68 0.10 -3.85 -12.70
C ALA A 68 1.41 -3.95 -11.92
N CYS A 69 1.74 -5.16 -11.47
CA CYS A 69 2.87 -5.44 -10.61
C CYS A 69 3.87 -6.36 -11.29
N SER A 70 5.10 -6.30 -10.83
CA SER A 70 6.18 -7.09 -11.39
C SER A 70 7.20 -7.45 -10.32
N ALA A 71 7.67 -8.70 -10.38
CA ALA A 71 8.78 -9.18 -9.59
C ALA A 71 10.11 -8.53 -10.04
N PRO A 72 11.13 -8.47 -9.16
CA PRO A 72 12.43 -7.89 -9.49
C PRO A 72 13.11 -8.65 -10.65
N SER A 73 13.66 -7.88 -11.58
CA SER A 73 14.54 -8.28 -12.69
C SER A 73 15.77 -7.37 -12.69
N GLU A 74 16.72 -7.56 -13.61
CA GLU A 74 17.85 -6.62 -13.76
C GLU A 74 17.32 -5.17 -13.92
N ASN A 75 17.92 -4.24 -13.15
CA ASN A 75 17.61 -2.80 -13.08
C ASN A 75 16.28 -2.38 -12.41
N ARG A 76 15.59 -3.26 -11.66
CA ARG A 76 14.39 -2.90 -10.88
C ARG A 76 14.72 -2.38 -9.47
N PRO A 77 13.82 -1.59 -8.84
CA PRO A 77 14.04 -1.10 -7.49
C PRO A 77 14.04 -2.25 -6.46
N ASP A 78 14.75 -2.09 -5.32
CA ASP A 78 15.00 -3.12 -4.30
C ASP A 78 13.77 -3.40 -3.41
N PHE A 79 12.78 -4.01 -4.05
CA PHE A 79 11.54 -4.49 -3.47
C PHE A 79 11.27 -5.94 -3.92
N ASP A 80 10.49 -6.67 -3.15
CA ASP A 80 10.06 -8.03 -3.54
C ASP A 80 9.12 -7.96 -4.76
N GLU A 81 8.41 -6.85 -4.89
CA GLU A 81 7.52 -6.52 -5.98
C GLU A 81 7.37 -5.01 -6.05
N TYR A 82 7.16 -4.47 -7.25
CA TYR A 82 6.65 -3.12 -7.39
C TYR A 82 5.41 -3.12 -8.28
N CYS A 83 4.52 -2.17 -8.03
CA CYS A 83 3.32 -1.97 -8.85
C CYS A 83 3.31 -0.57 -9.46
N SER A 84 2.82 -0.46 -10.69
CA SER A 84 2.52 0.80 -11.35
C SER A 84 1.01 0.91 -11.55
N TRP A 85 0.48 2.12 -11.40
CA TRP A 85 -0.88 2.43 -11.77
C TRP A 85 -0.97 3.82 -12.40
N ALA A 86 -1.83 3.91 -13.41
CA ALA A 86 -2.20 5.15 -14.08
C ALA A 86 -3.72 5.18 -14.27
N PHE A 87 -4.34 6.31 -13.95
CA PHE A 87 -5.76 6.56 -14.08
C PHE A 87 -6.25 6.35 -15.52
N ASN A 88 -5.44 6.77 -16.50
CA ASN A 88 -5.77 6.67 -17.93
C ASN A 88 -5.43 5.30 -18.55
N ASN A 89 -4.83 4.37 -17.79
CA ASN A 89 -4.32 3.08 -18.26
C ASN A 89 -3.37 3.17 -19.48
N ASP A 90 -2.66 4.28 -19.66
CA ASP A 90 -1.59 4.36 -20.64
C ASP A 90 -0.37 3.62 -20.10
N GLU A 91 0.18 2.68 -20.87
CA GLU A 91 1.29 1.81 -20.45
C GLU A 91 2.61 2.58 -20.29
N ALA A 92 2.71 3.79 -20.85
CA ALA A 92 3.89 4.64 -20.79
C ALA A 92 3.88 5.66 -19.64
N ASP A 93 2.74 5.86 -18.98
CA ASP A 93 2.59 6.83 -17.89
C ASP A 93 2.28 6.14 -16.56
N PHE A 94 2.68 6.76 -15.45
CA PHE A 94 2.29 6.33 -14.11
C PHE A 94 1.83 7.53 -13.29
N ASP A 95 0.75 7.36 -12.54
CA ASP A 95 0.34 8.30 -11.50
C ASP A 95 0.92 7.91 -10.14
N ILE A 96 1.17 6.60 -9.95
CA ILE A 96 1.73 6.05 -8.72
C ILE A 96 2.60 4.82 -9.02
N LEU A 97 3.74 4.75 -8.34
CA LEU A 97 4.53 3.52 -8.20
C LEU A 97 4.52 3.11 -6.74
N LEU A 98 4.37 1.81 -6.47
CA LEU A 98 4.37 1.24 -5.13
C LEU A 98 5.52 0.25 -4.98
N GLY A 99 6.28 0.35 -3.89
CA GLY A 99 7.28 -0.61 -3.49
C GLY A 99 6.72 -1.52 -2.40
N ILE A 100 6.77 -2.84 -2.64
CA ILE A 100 6.26 -3.86 -1.72
C ILE A 100 7.43 -4.68 -1.18
N LYS A 101 7.54 -4.77 0.14
CA LYS A 101 8.53 -5.60 0.82
C LYS A 101 7.87 -6.33 1.98
N ASP A 102 8.17 -7.62 2.12
CA ASP A 102 7.62 -8.49 3.17
C ASP A 102 6.08 -8.44 3.25
N ASN A 103 5.41 -8.49 2.09
CA ASN A 103 3.94 -8.43 1.97
C ASN A 103 3.30 -7.13 2.53
N LYS A 104 4.05 -6.03 2.51
CA LYS A 104 3.60 -4.71 2.95
C LYS A 104 3.97 -3.64 1.92
N ILE A 105 3.10 -2.65 1.72
CA ILE A 105 3.46 -1.46 0.95
C ILE A 105 4.37 -0.60 1.84
N VAL A 106 5.61 -0.41 1.41
CA VAL A 106 6.64 0.28 2.19
C VAL A 106 7.13 1.57 1.56
N SER A 107 6.84 1.77 0.27
CA SER A 107 7.30 2.92 -0.49
C SER A 107 6.28 3.30 -1.56
N ILE A 108 6.20 4.60 -1.87
CA ILE A 108 5.38 5.16 -2.93
C ILE A 108 6.17 6.23 -3.68
N VAL A 109 6.05 6.27 -5.00
CA VAL A 109 6.48 7.41 -5.84
C VAL A 109 5.26 7.99 -6.54
N ALA A 110 5.07 9.31 -6.44
CA ALA A 110 4.01 10.06 -7.12
C ALA A 110 4.37 11.56 -7.19
N SER A 111 3.64 12.33 -8.00
CA SER A 111 3.77 13.80 -8.06
C SER A 111 3.21 14.53 -6.82
N THR A 112 2.40 13.83 -6.03
CA THR A 112 1.83 14.32 -4.77
C THR A 112 2.16 13.39 -3.61
N THR A 113 2.22 13.94 -2.40
CA THR A 113 2.60 13.20 -1.20
C THR A 113 1.38 12.74 -0.39
N PRO A 114 1.41 11.56 0.24
CA PRO A 114 0.38 11.18 1.19
C PRO A 114 0.28 12.17 2.36
N GLU A 115 -0.94 12.48 2.81
CA GLU A 115 -1.19 13.47 3.87
C GLU A 115 -0.83 12.95 5.28
N ASN A 116 -0.82 11.63 5.46
CA ASN A 116 -0.56 11.00 6.74
C ASN A 116 0.93 10.95 7.07
N SER A 117 1.44 12.06 7.62
CA SER A 117 2.85 12.19 8.01
C SER A 117 3.27 11.31 9.20
N ASP A 118 2.33 10.72 9.95
CA ASP A 118 2.65 9.74 11.00
C ASP A 118 3.12 8.41 10.39
N VAL A 119 2.63 8.09 9.19
CA VAL A 119 2.98 6.86 8.46
C VAL A 119 4.08 7.10 7.44
N TRP A 120 4.11 8.26 6.79
CA TRP A 120 4.96 8.52 5.63
C TRP A 120 6.06 9.56 5.90
N VAL A 121 7.24 9.32 5.34
CA VAL A 121 8.34 10.28 5.24
C VAL A 121 8.66 10.47 3.77
N CYS A 122 8.49 11.69 3.27
CA CYS A 122 8.63 12.02 1.85
C CYS A 122 9.87 12.88 1.58
N GLU A 123 10.47 12.66 0.41
CA GLU A 123 11.52 13.49 -0.15
C GLU A 123 11.41 13.53 -1.68
N LYS A 124 12.09 14.49 -2.32
CA LYS A 124 12.18 14.53 -3.78
C LYS A 124 12.87 13.27 -4.29
N THR A 125 12.28 12.62 -5.31
CA THR A 125 12.84 11.41 -5.91
C THR A 125 14.08 11.71 -6.75
N GLN A 126 13.98 12.63 -7.71
CA GLN A 126 15.08 12.98 -8.60
C GLN A 126 15.71 14.31 -8.16
N LYS A 127 16.63 14.25 -7.20
CA LYS A 127 17.19 15.44 -6.54
C LYS A 127 17.98 16.34 -7.50
N GLY A 128 18.48 15.78 -8.59
CA GLY A 128 19.26 16.48 -9.62
C GLY A 128 18.46 17.04 -10.80
N ILE A 129 17.15 16.79 -10.88
CA ILE A 129 16.30 17.21 -12.01
C ILE A 129 15.28 18.24 -11.50
N PRO A 130 15.50 19.55 -11.70
CA PRO A 130 14.66 20.60 -11.12
C PRO A 130 13.20 20.59 -11.57
N GLU A 131 12.92 20.06 -12.76
CA GLU A 131 11.57 19.98 -13.33
C GLU A 131 10.78 18.76 -12.85
N SER A 132 11.43 17.78 -12.22
CA SER A 132 10.76 16.60 -11.67
C SER A 132 9.98 16.98 -10.42
N ASP A 133 8.67 16.74 -10.46
CA ASP A 133 7.75 16.91 -9.33
C ASP A 133 7.63 15.63 -8.48
N LEU A 134 8.23 14.53 -8.92
CA LEU A 134 8.16 13.23 -8.27
C LEU A 134 8.72 13.26 -6.84
N GLN A 135 7.93 12.73 -5.92
CA GLN A 135 8.25 12.53 -4.52
C GLN A 135 8.29 11.04 -4.23
N THR A 136 9.31 10.59 -3.50
CA THR A 136 9.38 9.26 -2.91
C THR A 136 8.98 9.38 -1.45
N CYS A 137 7.96 8.65 -1.03
CA CYS A 137 7.59 8.52 0.36
C CYS A 137 7.81 7.09 0.84
N ASN A 138 8.53 6.93 1.94
CA ASN A 138 8.78 5.64 2.57
C ASN A 138 8.06 5.57 3.92
N ILE A 139 7.71 4.36 4.36
CA ILE A 139 7.11 4.17 5.69
C ILE A 139 8.06 4.65 6.78
N ARG A 140 7.53 5.47 7.70
CA ARG A 140 8.27 6.08 8.82
C ARG A 140 8.82 5.03 9.79
N SER A 141 8.12 3.90 9.91
CA SER A 141 8.46 2.79 10.81
C SER A 141 9.73 2.04 10.41
N ALA A 142 10.18 2.14 9.15
CA ALA A 142 11.49 1.61 8.74
C ALA A 142 12.62 2.55 9.17
N ASP A 143 13.80 2.02 9.48
CA ASP A 143 14.97 2.83 9.84
C ASP A 143 15.42 3.76 8.70
N GLU A 144 16.05 4.89 9.05
CA GLU A 144 16.49 5.90 8.08
C GLU A 144 17.35 5.33 6.96
N LYS A 145 18.33 4.48 7.30
CA LYS A 145 19.21 3.84 6.32
C LYS A 145 18.43 3.01 5.29
N ILE A 146 17.38 2.33 5.72
CA ILE A 146 16.54 1.51 4.83
C ILE A 146 15.71 2.42 3.92
N ARG A 147 15.12 3.49 4.48
CA ARG A 147 14.35 4.46 3.68
C ARG A 147 15.22 5.15 2.63
N THR A 148 16.42 5.58 2.99
CA THR A 148 17.38 6.17 2.04
C THR A 148 17.73 5.21 0.92
N HIS A 149 18.02 3.95 1.26
CA HIS A 149 18.32 2.91 0.26
C HIS A 149 17.15 2.69 -0.72
N TRP A 150 15.92 2.64 -0.23
CA TRP A 150 14.73 2.54 -1.09
C TRP A 150 14.55 3.76 -2.00
N SER A 151 14.76 4.98 -1.48
CA SER A 151 14.72 6.20 -2.30
C SER A 151 15.76 6.20 -3.40
N GLU A 152 17.01 5.86 -3.08
CA GLU A 152 18.10 5.75 -4.07
C GLU A 152 17.77 4.69 -5.12
N SER A 153 17.17 3.58 -4.72
CA SER A 153 16.78 2.51 -5.62
C SER A 153 15.68 2.94 -6.60
N TRP A 154 14.71 3.73 -6.15
CA TRP A 154 13.71 4.36 -7.02
C TRP A 154 14.35 5.35 -7.99
N GLU A 155 15.26 6.21 -7.52
CA GLU A 155 15.94 7.18 -8.36
C GLU A 155 16.74 6.49 -9.48
N VAL A 156 17.50 5.45 -9.15
CA VAL A 156 18.24 4.64 -10.14
C VAL A 156 17.30 4.01 -11.16
N PHE A 157 16.19 3.42 -10.71
CA PHE A 157 15.21 2.81 -11.60
C PHE A 157 14.59 3.83 -12.56
N LEU A 158 14.09 4.95 -12.03
CA LEU A 158 13.46 6.01 -12.82
C LEU A 158 14.44 6.63 -13.82
N ASN A 159 15.72 6.76 -13.47
CA ASN A 159 16.75 7.23 -14.39
C ASN A 159 17.11 6.19 -15.47
N SER A 160 16.76 4.91 -15.28
CA SER A 160 17.02 3.86 -16.28
C SER A 160 15.91 3.71 -17.33
N ILE A 161 14.71 4.22 -17.03
CA ILE A 161 13.54 4.15 -17.92
C ILE A 161 13.19 5.50 -18.57
N ASN A 162 13.78 6.59 -18.09
CA ASN A 162 13.78 7.92 -18.75
C ASN A 162 14.88 7.99 -19.81
#